data_AF-A0A1Y2HHU7-F1
#
_entry.id   AF-A0A1Y2HHU7-F1
#
_cell.length_a   1.000
_cell.length_b   1.000
_cell.length_c   1.000
_cell.angle_alpha   90.00
_cell.angle_beta   90.00
_cell.angle_gamma   90.00
#
_symmetry.space_group_name_H-M   'P 1'
#
loop_
_entity.id
_entity.type
_entity.pdbx_description
1 polymer ?
#
loop_
_entity_poly.entity_id
_entity_poly.type
_entity_poly.pdbx_seq_one_letter_code
_entity_poly.pdbx_strand_id
1 'polypeptide(L)'
;MRRVMLERLTRPLKGAWWVGVCVFLFLAAVVTGFVLCMNFTSASEAKLAVEFAATRDARRNVLNIVEGMRQMLYGNLLQNRDEFDQGRTQLADRHAELVKDLLPIINPIDAIYHERLPHIKLFHRINVNATRVDFIPATVTPVELANTIAQTGSLVLGLSEFGVLSSQHFANISSLRFIVDNFFEIYDGMRLLPSIGLQVHAEMAQQVTIMISVIMAVSLALLGILGVVVFLAIFRQYFRQESKVHGLMMAFPKRTAANLLVDIEEELESFREITQNEELDETDLGATTADTSNNDGDDSVPTGSSVENATGGQSSRSGIPSKRRRVTKYYIWLALAFTGICTCVLALFSYTLSALFAVDGDTNLLVKSADRRYFLNGIVFAAREFASPDWSIPSAKILQNPRSPA
;
A
#
# COMPACT_ATOMS: atom_id res chain seq x y z
N MET A 1 11.60 -57.19 3.54
CA MET A 1 12.46 -56.01 3.78
C MET A 1 12.26 -54.85 2.80
N ARG A 2 12.24 -55.06 1.47
CA ARG A 2 12.10 -53.98 0.46
C ARG A 2 10.90 -53.03 0.65
N ARG A 3 9.68 -53.54 0.96
CA ARG A 3 8.48 -52.70 1.21
C ARG A 3 8.60 -51.81 2.45
N VAL A 4 9.21 -52.32 3.52
CA VAL A 4 9.44 -51.57 4.77
C VAL A 4 10.52 -50.50 4.59
N MET A 5 11.51 -50.73 3.72
CA MET A 5 12.50 -49.73 3.31
C MET A 5 11.89 -48.63 2.43
N LEU A 6 11.02 -49.00 1.47
CA LEU A 6 10.27 -48.07 0.61
C LEU A 6 9.31 -47.17 1.40
N GLU A 7 8.58 -47.71 2.38
CA GLU A 7 7.75 -46.92 3.30
C GLU A 7 8.55 -45.97 4.19
N ARG A 8 9.77 -46.35 4.58
CA ARG A 8 10.68 -45.48 5.36
C ARG A 8 11.27 -44.36 4.50
N LEU A 9 11.60 -44.62 3.23
CA LEU A 9 12.08 -43.62 2.28
C LEU A 9 10.98 -42.64 1.82
N THR A 10 9.74 -43.09 1.70
CA THR A 10 8.61 -42.27 1.20
C THR A 10 7.88 -41.48 2.30
N ARG A 11 8.09 -41.81 3.58
CA ARG A 11 7.52 -41.08 4.72
C ARG A 11 7.87 -39.58 4.77
N PRO A 12 9.13 -39.15 4.54
CA PRO A 12 9.44 -37.72 4.42
C PRO A 12 8.82 -37.08 3.16
N LEU A 13 8.68 -37.83 2.06
CA LEU A 13 8.04 -37.36 0.83
C LEU A 13 6.54 -37.06 1.03
N LYS A 14 5.82 -37.85 1.84
CA LYS A 14 4.41 -37.57 2.18
C LYS A 14 4.23 -36.31 3.04
N GLY A 15 5.26 -35.93 3.82
CA GLY A 15 5.29 -34.66 4.56
C GLY A 15 5.53 -33.45 3.64
N ALA A 16 6.24 -33.65 2.53
CA ALA A 16 6.51 -32.59 1.55
C ALA A 16 5.24 -32.08 0.85
N TRP A 17 4.21 -32.92 0.71
CA TRP A 17 2.93 -32.49 0.12
C TRP A 17 2.23 -31.44 0.98
N TRP A 18 2.18 -31.62 2.31
CA TRP A 18 1.60 -30.64 3.23
C TRP A 18 2.37 -29.32 3.25
N VAL A 19 3.71 -29.39 3.20
CA VAL A 19 4.56 -28.20 3.07
C VAL A 19 4.28 -27.49 1.74
N GLY A 20 4.16 -28.24 0.64
CA GLY A 20 3.83 -27.69 -0.67
C GLY A 20 2.48 -26.98 -0.70
N VAL A 21 1.43 -27.55 -0.09
CA VAL A 21 0.11 -26.93 0.02
C VAL A 21 0.17 -25.63 0.83
N CYS A 22 0.86 -25.61 1.97
CA CYS A 22 1.01 -24.40 2.78
C CYS A 22 1.80 -23.30 2.08
N VAL A 23 2.88 -23.65 1.36
CA VAL A 23 3.66 -22.70 0.57
C VAL A 23 2.85 -22.13 -0.59
N PHE A 24 2.06 -22.97 -1.28
CA PHE A 24 1.18 -22.53 -2.34
C PHE A 24 0.10 -21.56 -1.83
N LEU A 25 -0.55 -21.86 -0.70
CA LEU A 25 -1.54 -20.98 -0.09
C LEU A 25 -0.94 -19.64 0.35
N PHE A 26 0.28 -19.66 0.91
CA PHE A 26 1.00 -18.43 1.27
C PHE A 26 1.31 -17.58 0.02
N LEU A 27 1.85 -18.18 -1.03
CA LEU A 27 2.12 -17.50 -2.29
C LEU A 27 0.83 -16.93 -2.91
N ALA A 28 -0.26 -17.69 -2.92
CA ALA A 28 -1.55 -17.23 -3.40
C ALA A 28 -2.07 -16.01 -2.63
N ALA A 29 -1.92 -15.99 -1.30
CA ALA A 29 -2.29 -14.83 -0.48
C ALA A 29 -1.45 -13.59 -0.80
N VAL A 30 -0.13 -13.74 -0.98
CA VAL A 30 0.76 -12.63 -1.35
C VAL A 30 0.45 -12.10 -2.75
N VAL A 31 0.23 -12.99 -3.73
CA VAL A 31 -0.15 -12.61 -5.09
C VAL A 31 -1.50 -11.87 -5.10
N THR A 32 -2.46 -12.34 -4.31
CA THR A 32 -3.77 -11.68 -4.17
C THR A 32 -3.62 -10.26 -3.60
N GLY A 33 -2.77 -10.08 -2.58
CA GLY A 33 -2.44 -8.75 -2.05
C GLY A 33 -1.80 -7.84 -3.09
N PHE A 34 -0.87 -8.35 -3.90
CA PHE A 34 -0.23 -7.60 -4.98
C PHE A 34 -1.22 -7.17 -6.06
N VAL A 35 -2.08 -8.08 -6.53
CA VAL A 35 -3.12 -7.78 -7.53
C VAL A 35 -4.10 -6.74 -7.00
N LEU A 36 -4.45 -6.80 -5.71
CA LEU A 36 -5.35 -5.83 -5.08
C LEU A 36 -4.73 -4.43 -5.04
N CYS A 37 -3.43 -4.31 -4.74
CA CYS A 37 -2.70 -3.04 -4.84
C CYS A 37 -2.68 -2.49 -6.28
N MET A 38 -2.37 -3.34 -7.27
CA MET A 38 -2.35 -2.93 -8.68
C MET A 38 -3.72 -2.43 -9.17
N ASN A 39 -4.79 -3.16 -8.84
CA ASN A 39 -6.16 -2.77 -9.17
C ASN A 39 -6.55 -1.46 -8.46
N PHE A 40 -6.14 -1.29 -7.21
CA PHE A 40 -6.36 -0.04 -6.49
C PHE A 40 -5.67 1.14 -7.16
N THR A 41 -4.40 1.01 -7.56
CA THR A 41 -3.68 2.09 -8.26
C THR A 41 -4.38 2.47 -9.55
N SER A 42 -4.77 1.49 -10.38
CA SER A 42 -5.47 1.76 -11.64
C SER A 42 -6.84 2.42 -11.42
N ALA A 43 -7.61 1.94 -10.45
CA ALA A 43 -8.93 2.50 -10.16
C ALA A 43 -8.84 3.87 -9.47
N SER A 44 -7.86 4.08 -8.61
CA SER A 44 -7.57 5.38 -7.98
C SER A 44 -7.18 6.43 -9.02
N GLU A 45 -6.30 6.08 -9.97
CA GLU A 45 -5.91 6.97 -11.06
C GLU A 45 -7.10 7.36 -11.92
N ALA A 46 -7.93 6.39 -12.34
CA ALA A 46 -9.13 6.66 -13.12
C ALA A 46 -10.13 7.54 -12.35
N LYS A 47 -10.34 7.26 -11.06
CA LYS A 47 -11.25 8.03 -10.21
C LYS A 47 -10.77 9.45 -9.97
N LEU A 48 -9.49 9.65 -9.64
CA LEU A 48 -8.90 10.97 -9.48
C LEU A 48 -8.89 11.75 -10.81
N ALA A 49 -8.56 11.11 -11.92
CA ALA A 49 -8.54 11.77 -13.22
C ALA A 49 -9.93 12.26 -13.65
N VAL A 50 -11.00 11.54 -13.30
CA VAL A 50 -12.37 11.88 -13.71
C VAL A 50 -13.10 12.68 -12.64
N GLU A 51 -13.24 12.18 -11.42
CA GLU A 51 -14.10 12.77 -10.39
C GLU A 51 -13.48 14.01 -9.74
N PHE A 52 -12.16 13.97 -9.46
CA PHE A 52 -11.48 15.15 -8.93
C PHE A 52 -11.34 16.25 -9.99
N ALA A 53 -11.07 15.90 -11.25
CA ALA A 53 -11.09 16.88 -12.33
C ALA A 53 -12.48 17.49 -12.51
N ALA A 54 -13.53 16.66 -12.53
CA ALA A 54 -14.91 17.12 -12.70
C ALA A 54 -15.35 18.05 -11.56
N THR A 55 -15.05 17.72 -10.30
CA THR A 55 -15.38 18.59 -9.16
C THR A 55 -14.61 19.92 -9.18
N ARG A 56 -13.33 19.89 -9.59
CA ARG A 56 -12.51 21.10 -9.77
C ARG A 56 -13.03 21.99 -10.91
N ASP A 57 -13.39 21.40 -12.04
CA ASP A 57 -13.87 22.12 -13.21
C ASP A 57 -15.32 22.61 -13.00
N ALA A 58 -16.13 21.87 -12.25
CA ALA A 58 -17.47 22.29 -11.84
C ALA A 58 -17.42 23.56 -11.01
N ARG A 59 -16.49 23.67 -10.04
CA ARG A 59 -16.28 24.90 -9.27
C ARG A 59 -16.04 26.09 -10.19
N ARG A 60 -15.17 25.92 -11.19
CA ARG A 60 -14.83 26.98 -12.13
C ARG A 60 -16.03 27.36 -13.00
N ASN A 61 -16.76 26.38 -13.51
CA ASN A 61 -17.91 26.62 -14.38
C ASN A 61 -19.08 27.24 -13.64
N VAL A 62 -19.35 26.84 -12.41
CA VAL A 62 -20.36 27.48 -11.54
C VAL A 62 -20.05 28.96 -11.32
N LEU A 63 -18.81 29.30 -10.96
CA LEU A 63 -18.43 30.70 -10.78
C LEU A 63 -18.47 31.49 -12.10
N ASN A 64 -18.07 30.88 -13.22
CA ASN A 64 -18.14 31.52 -14.52
C ASN A 64 -19.58 31.72 -15.02
N ILE A 65 -20.52 30.87 -14.61
CA ILE A 65 -21.96 31.06 -14.84
C ILE A 65 -22.45 32.30 -14.08
N VAL A 66 -22.11 32.42 -12.80
CA VAL A 66 -22.44 33.62 -11.99
C VAL A 66 -21.85 34.88 -12.61
N GLU A 67 -20.59 34.82 -13.06
CA GLU A 67 -19.93 35.94 -13.73
C GLU A 67 -20.57 36.28 -15.08
N GLY A 68 -20.99 35.28 -15.87
CA GLY A 68 -21.69 35.51 -17.13
C GLY A 68 -23.04 36.22 -16.91
N MET A 69 -23.79 35.81 -15.87
CA MET A 69 -25.01 36.49 -15.46
C MET A 69 -24.75 37.95 -15.06
N ARG A 70 -23.66 38.20 -14.33
CA ARG A 70 -23.23 39.55 -13.93
C ARG A 70 -22.87 40.42 -15.14
N GLN A 71 -22.10 39.87 -16.09
CA GLN A 71 -21.71 40.58 -17.32
C GLN A 71 -22.92 40.92 -18.19
N MET A 72 -23.90 40.01 -18.31
CA MET A 72 -25.16 40.31 -19.00
C MET A 72 -25.92 41.46 -18.33
N LEU A 73 -26.05 41.45 -17.00
CA LEU A 73 -26.70 42.53 -16.27
C LEU A 73 -25.96 43.87 -16.45
N TYR A 74 -24.64 43.83 -16.42
CA TYR A 74 -23.78 45.01 -16.58
C TYR A 74 -23.85 45.59 -18.00
N GLY A 75 -23.79 44.74 -19.03
CA GLY A 75 -23.95 45.16 -20.43
C GLY A 75 -25.30 45.87 -20.65
N ASN A 76 -26.38 45.36 -20.05
CA ASN A 76 -27.67 46.03 -20.09
C ASN A 76 -27.68 47.38 -19.36
N LEU A 77 -27.01 47.47 -18.20
CA LEU A 77 -26.94 48.70 -17.41
C LEU A 77 -26.14 49.80 -18.12
N LEU A 78 -25.04 49.44 -18.81
CA LEU A 78 -24.23 50.35 -19.61
C LEU A 78 -24.76 50.59 -21.02
N GLN A 79 -25.85 49.93 -21.41
CA GLN A 79 -26.35 49.91 -22.78
C GLN A 79 -25.29 49.41 -23.80
N ASN A 80 -24.38 48.53 -23.37
CA ASN A 80 -23.35 47.92 -24.19
C ASN A 80 -23.75 46.50 -24.60
N ARG A 81 -24.10 46.34 -25.88
CA ARG A 81 -24.56 45.07 -26.45
C ARG A 81 -23.44 44.02 -26.56
N ASP A 82 -22.22 44.44 -26.86
CA ASP A 82 -21.10 43.51 -27.02
C ASP A 82 -20.76 42.82 -25.69
N GLU A 83 -20.81 43.57 -24.58
CA GLU A 83 -20.60 43.04 -23.23
C GLU A 83 -21.69 42.04 -22.84
N PHE A 84 -22.95 42.33 -23.21
CA PHE A 84 -24.07 41.43 -22.98
C PHE A 84 -23.92 40.13 -23.77
N ASP A 85 -23.60 40.21 -25.07
CA ASP A 85 -23.45 39.04 -25.93
C ASP A 85 -22.23 38.18 -25.51
N GLN A 86 -21.16 38.80 -25.02
CA GLN A 86 -20.02 38.10 -24.40
C GLN A 86 -20.45 37.34 -23.13
N GLY A 87 -21.11 38.01 -22.19
CA GLY A 87 -21.60 37.40 -20.96
C GLY A 87 -22.57 36.25 -21.22
N ARG A 88 -23.46 36.40 -22.22
CA ARG A 88 -24.39 35.37 -22.66
C ARG A 88 -23.69 34.16 -23.26
N THR A 89 -22.70 34.37 -24.12
CA THR A 89 -21.92 33.28 -24.73
C THR A 89 -21.16 32.51 -23.66
N GLN A 90 -20.48 33.23 -22.75
CA GLN A 90 -19.81 32.63 -21.60
C GLN A 90 -20.78 31.82 -20.73
N LEU A 91 -21.96 32.37 -20.42
CA LEU A 91 -22.98 31.66 -19.65
C LEU A 91 -23.44 30.38 -20.36
N ALA A 92 -23.73 30.46 -21.67
CA ALA A 92 -24.23 29.33 -22.45
C ALA A 92 -23.22 28.19 -22.53
N ASP A 93 -21.96 28.50 -22.82
CA ASP A 93 -20.88 27.51 -22.92
C ASP A 93 -20.65 26.80 -21.58
N ARG A 94 -20.53 27.59 -20.50
CA ARG A 94 -20.22 27.05 -19.16
C ARG A 94 -21.40 26.31 -18.57
N HIS A 95 -22.62 26.75 -18.84
CA HIS A 95 -23.82 26.02 -18.47
C HIS A 95 -23.91 24.68 -19.22
N ALA A 96 -23.65 24.66 -20.53
CA ALA A 96 -23.67 23.43 -21.31
C ALA A 96 -22.63 22.42 -20.81
N GLU A 97 -21.40 22.87 -20.55
CA GLU A 97 -20.31 22.06 -19.98
C GLU A 97 -20.68 21.53 -18.58
N LEU A 98 -21.21 22.38 -17.71
CA LEU A 98 -21.65 21.99 -16.37
C LEU A 98 -22.75 20.92 -16.42
N VAL A 99 -23.78 21.12 -17.23
CA VAL A 99 -24.96 20.23 -17.26
C VAL A 99 -24.68 18.92 -18.00
N LYS A 100 -23.92 18.95 -19.09
CA LYS A 100 -23.68 17.76 -19.93
C LYS A 100 -22.53 16.90 -19.45
N ASP A 101 -21.46 17.52 -18.96
CA ASP A 101 -20.19 16.80 -18.73
C ASP A 101 -19.90 16.63 -17.23
N LEU A 102 -20.27 17.61 -16.40
CA LEU A 102 -19.82 17.66 -15.00
C LEU A 102 -20.88 17.17 -14.00
N LEU A 103 -22.11 17.70 -14.06
CA LEU A 103 -23.22 17.29 -13.19
C LEU A 103 -23.51 15.79 -13.22
N PRO A 104 -23.48 15.09 -14.37
CA PRO A 104 -23.67 13.64 -14.41
C PRO A 104 -22.60 12.84 -13.64
N ILE A 105 -21.41 13.42 -13.43
CA ILE A 105 -20.32 12.79 -12.66
C ILE A 105 -20.45 13.12 -11.17
N ILE A 106 -20.78 14.37 -10.82
CA ILE A 106 -20.80 14.81 -9.41
C ILE A 106 -22.12 14.51 -8.69
N ASN A 107 -23.26 14.43 -9.40
CA ASN A 107 -24.57 14.11 -8.79
C ASN A 107 -24.61 12.69 -8.18
N PRO A 108 -24.06 11.63 -8.82
CA PRO A 108 -23.95 10.32 -8.19
C PRO A 108 -23.12 10.32 -6.91
N ILE A 109 -22.09 11.17 -6.83
CA ILE A 109 -21.25 11.31 -5.63
C ILE A 109 -22.09 11.85 -4.47
N ASP A 110 -22.89 12.88 -4.73
CA ASP A 110 -23.82 13.43 -3.74
C ASP A 110 -24.85 12.38 -3.31
N ALA A 111 -25.45 11.65 -4.25
CA ALA A 111 -26.44 10.61 -3.92
C ALA A 111 -25.89 9.49 -3.02
N ILE A 112 -24.61 9.13 -3.16
CA ILE A 112 -23.98 8.06 -2.36
C ILE A 112 -23.50 8.60 -1.00
N TYR A 113 -22.97 9.82 -0.97
CA TYR A 113 -22.25 10.35 0.19
C TYR A 113 -22.93 11.54 0.88
N HIS A 114 -24.15 11.90 0.49
CA HIS A 114 -24.88 13.10 0.91
C HIS A 114 -24.67 13.49 2.39
N GLU A 115 -24.95 12.57 3.32
CA GLU A 115 -24.85 12.82 4.76
C GLU A 115 -23.43 13.11 5.27
N ARG A 116 -22.41 12.62 4.56
CA ARG A 116 -20.98 12.79 4.90
C ARG A 116 -20.36 14.03 4.26
N LEU A 117 -21.06 14.66 3.31
CA LEU A 117 -20.59 15.86 2.64
C LEU A 117 -20.77 17.07 3.55
N PRO A 118 -19.90 18.09 3.41
CA PRO A 118 -20.08 19.33 4.16
C PRO A 118 -21.38 20.02 3.70
N HIS A 119 -22.20 20.45 4.65
CA HIS A 119 -23.42 21.19 4.37
C HIS A 119 -23.20 22.68 4.62
N ILE A 120 -23.66 23.51 3.69
CA ILE A 120 -23.60 24.96 3.78
C ILE A 120 -25.00 25.47 4.12
N LYS A 121 -25.07 26.44 5.02
CA LYS A 121 -26.32 27.14 5.33
C LYS A 121 -26.47 28.31 4.37
N LEU A 122 -27.54 28.27 3.58
CA LEU A 122 -27.95 29.34 2.68
C LEU A 122 -29.32 29.86 3.12
N PHE A 123 -29.66 31.08 2.73
CA PHE A 123 -30.91 31.71 3.12
C PHE A 123 -31.75 32.05 1.89
N HIS A 124 -32.93 31.45 1.81
CA HIS A 124 -33.94 31.83 0.85
C HIS A 124 -34.78 32.98 1.40
N ARG A 125 -34.70 34.13 0.75
CA ARG A 125 -35.49 35.30 1.11
C ARG A 125 -36.94 35.11 0.65
N ILE A 126 -37.87 35.22 1.58
CA ILE A 126 -39.32 35.17 1.32
C ILE A 126 -39.91 36.55 1.58
N ASN A 127 -40.59 37.09 0.57
CA ASN A 127 -41.38 38.30 0.76
C ASN A 127 -42.74 37.88 1.32
N VAL A 128 -42.95 38.06 2.63
CA VAL A 128 -44.21 37.75 3.28
C VAL A 128 -45.25 38.81 2.92
N ASN A 129 -44.85 40.09 2.90
CA ASN A 129 -45.65 41.25 2.51
C ASN A 129 -44.74 42.35 1.90
N ALA A 130 -45.32 43.46 1.41
CA ALA A 130 -44.56 44.59 0.83
C ALA A 130 -43.53 45.24 1.77
N THR A 131 -43.70 45.09 3.09
CA THR A 131 -42.83 45.69 4.12
C THR A 131 -42.09 44.66 4.97
N ARG A 132 -42.41 43.37 4.85
CA ARG A 132 -41.80 42.31 5.67
C ARG A 132 -41.14 41.26 4.79
N VAL A 133 -39.85 41.13 5.03
CA VAL A 133 -38.97 40.11 4.46
C VAL A 133 -38.66 39.11 5.56
N ASP A 134 -38.79 37.82 5.26
CA ASP A 134 -38.34 36.74 6.12
C ASP A 134 -37.28 35.89 5.39
N PHE A 135 -36.53 35.08 6.12
CA PHE A 135 -35.48 34.23 5.55
C PHE A 135 -35.66 32.79 6.03
N ILE A 136 -35.78 31.85 5.09
CA ILE A 136 -35.79 30.42 5.41
C ILE A 136 -34.37 29.86 5.20
N PRO A 137 -33.74 29.31 6.25
CA PRO A 137 -32.47 28.63 6.08
C PRO A 137 -32.68 27.33 5.31
N ALA A 138 -31.84 27.10 4.31
CA ALA A 138 -31.68 25.80 3.64
C ALA A 138 -30.25 25.31 3.89
N THR A 139 -30.13 24.04 4.29
CA THR A 139 -28.85 23.35 4.35
C THR A 139 -28.69 22.58 3.06
N VAL A 140 -27.68 22.93 2.26
CA VAL A 140 -27.43 22.29 0.98
C VAL A 140 -25.99 21.82 0.88
N THR A 141 -25.75 20.76 0.11
CA THR A 141 -24.40 20.35 -0.24
C THR A 141 -23.82 21.24 -1.35
N PRO A 142 -22.48 21.30 -1.51
CA PRO A 142 -21.87 21.99 -2.63
C PRO A 142 -22.36 21.49 -4.00
N VAL A 143 -22.75 20.22 -4.11
CA VAL A 143 -23.27 19.65 -5.36
C VAL A 143 -24.70 20.13 -5.62
N GLU A 144 -25.56 20.16 -4.61
CA GLU A 144 -26.90 20.74 -4.71
C GLU A 144 -26.85 22.25 -5.03
N LEU A 145 -25.86 22.95 -4.48
CA LEU A 145 -25.61 24.35 -4.80
C LEU A 145 -25.22 24.54 -6.27
N ALA A 146 -24.35 23.68 -6.81
CA ALA A 146 -24.00 23.69 -8.23
C ALA A 146 -25.23 23.42 -9.13
N ASN A 147 -26.11 22.49 -8.74
CA ASN A 147 -27.38 22.25 -9.43
C ASN A 147 -28.31 23.47 -9.38
N THR A 148 -28.41 24.14 -8.23
CA THR A 148 -29.24 25.35 -8.07
C THR A 148 -28.75 26.49 -8.97
N ILE A 149 -27.42 26.66 -9.08
CA ILE A 149 -26.82 27.67 -9.96
C ILE A 149 -26.99 27.28 -11.44
N ALA A 150 -26.88 25.99 -11.79
CA ALA A 150 -27.16 25.52 -13.15
C ALA A 150 -28.62 25.80 -13.54
N GLN A 151 -29.58 25.48 -12.67
CA GLN A 151 -31.00 25.79 -12.89
C GLN A 151 -31.23 27.29 -13.07
N THR A 152 -30.59 28.11 -12.23
CA THR A 152 -30.69 29.58 -12.35
C THR A 152 -30.06 30.08 -13.65
N GLY A 153 -28.92 29.51 -14.06
CA GLY A 153 -28.29 29.80 -15.35
C GLY A 153 -29.19 29.47 -16.52
N SER A 154 -29.92 28.34 -16.47
CA SER A 154 -30.91 27.98 -17.48
C SER A 154 -32.05 29.00 -17.57
N LEU A 155 -32.50 29.57 -16.43
CA LEU A 155 -33.53 30.61 -16.43
C LEU A 155 -33.02 31.89 -17.09
N VAL A 156 -31.78 32.30 -16.81
CA VAL A 156 -31.17 33.49 -17.43
C VAL A 156 -30.93 33.30 -18.92
N LEU A 157 -30.53 32.10 -19.35
CA LEU A 157 -30.38 31.79 -20.77
C LEU A 157 -31.71 31.88 -21.55
N GLY A 158 -32.85 31.68 -20.87
CA GLY A 158 -34.17 31.96 -21.44
C GLY A 158 -34.42 33.44 -21.69
N LEU A 159 -33.80 34.33 -20.90
CA LEU A 159 -33.85 35.79 -21.04
C LEU A 159 -32.78 36.25 -22.03
N SER A 160 -32.96 35.82 -23.27
CA SER A 160 -31.97 35.94 -24.35
C SER A 160 -31.82 37.36 -24.93
N GLU A 161 -32.79 38.24 -24.71
CA GLU A 161 -32.84 39.54 -25.37
C GLU A 161 -32.12 40.63 -24.56
N PHE A 162 -31.35 41.45 -25.28
CA PHE A 162 -30.70 42.64 -24.72
C PHE A 162 -31.76 43.62 -24.18
N GLY A 163 -31.52 44.17 -22.99
CA GLY A 163 -32.43 45.08 -22.31
C GLY A 163 -33.56 44.44 -21.51
N VAL A 164 -33.83 43.13 -21.68
CA VAL A 164 -34.87 42.43 -20.90
C VAL A 164 -34.39 42.13 -19.47
N LEU A 165 -33.14 41.72 -19.32
CA LEU A 165 -32.54 41.41 -18.03
C LEU A 165 -32.16 42.72 -17.29
N SER A 166 -33.07 43.26 -16.49
CA SER A 166 -32.86 44.47 -15.68
C SER A 166 -32.59 44.15 -14.20
N SER A 167 -32.08 45.14 -13.46
CA SER A 167 -31.87 45.02 -12.00
C SER A 167 -33.17 44.72 -11.24
N GLN A 168 -34.31 45.23 -11.72
CA GLN A 168 -35.63 44.92 -11.18
C GLN A 168 -36.04 43.46 -11.44
N HIS A 169 -35.72 42.90 -12.61
CA HIS A 169 -35.95 41.48 -12.88
C HIS A 169 -35.11 40.58 -11.95
N PHE A 170 -33.85 40.93 -11.71
CA PHE A 170 -33.01 40.25 -10.73
C PHE A 170 -33.59 40.28 -9.31
N ALA A 171 -34.19 41.40 -8.90
CA ALA A 171 -34.79 41.54 -7.58
C ALA A 171 -36.13 40.78 -7.42
N ASN A 172 -36.85 40.56 -8.52
CA ASN A 172 -38.19 39.97 -8.54
C ASN A 172 -38.17 38.45 -8.73
N ILE A 173 -37.18 37.90 -9.44
CA ILE A 173 -37.03 36.46 -9.64
C ILE A 173 -36.28 35.86 -8.45
N SER A 174 -36.92 34.94 -7.72
CA SER A 174 -36.36 34.34 -6.50
C SER A 174 -35.01 33.64 -6.72
N SER A 175 -34.85 32.90 -7.82
CA SER A 175 -33.61 32.18 -8.15
C SER A 175 -32.44 33.13 -8.43
N LEU A 176 -32.68 34.22 -9.17
CA LEU A 176 -31.64 35.22 -9.47
C LEU A 176 -31.23 35.99 -8.23
N ARG A 177 -32.23 36.37 -7.42
CA ARG A 177 -32.01 37.05 -6.16
C ARG A 177 -31.26 36.20 -5.14
N PHE A 178 -31.53 34.90 -5.10
CA PHE A 178 -30.81 33.97 -4.24
C PHE A 178 -29.29 34.00 -4.47
N ILE A 179 -28.86 34.12 -5.73
CA ILE A 179 -27.42 34.22 -6.08
C ILE A 179 -26.79 35.49 -5.51
N VAL A 180 -27.50 36.61 -5.59
CA VAL A 180 -27.01 37.90 -5.07
C VAL A 180 -27.01 37.91 -3.54
N ASP A 181 -28.11 37.47 -2.92
CA ASP A 181 -28.29 37.49 -1.47
C ASP A 181 -27.31 36.53 -0.75
N ASN A 182 -26.83 35.47 -1.42
CA ASN A 182 -25.91 34.46 -0.85
C ASN A 182 -24.56 34.38 -1.57
N PHE A 183 -24.10 35.46 -2.22
CA PHE A 183 -22.91 35.42 -3.08
C PHE A 183 -21.65 34.93 -2.34
N PHE A 184 -21.43 35.38 -1.10
CA PHE A 184 -20.27 34.99 -0.31
C PHE A 184 -20.36 33.53 0.14
N GLU A 185 -21.54 33.10 0.57
CA GLU A 185 -21.80 31.71 0.96
C GLU A 185 -21.69 30.76 -0.23
N ILE A 186 -22.10 31.20 -1.42
CA ILE A 186 -21.90 30.46 -2.68
C ILE A 186 -20.41 30.31 -2.96
N TYR A 187 -19.64 31.39 -2.84
CA TYR A 187 -18.22 31.39 -3.09
C TYR A 187 -17.46 30.47 -2.12
N ASP A 188 -17.78 30.56 -0.82
CA ASP A 188 -17.22 29.69 0.21
C ASP A 188 -17.69 28.24 0.06
N GLY A 189 -18.92 28.02 -0.38
CA GLY A 189 -19.45 26.69 -0.63
C GLY A 189 -18.78 25.99 -1.81
N MET A 190 -18.56 26.73 -2.91
CA MET A 190 -17.87 26.24 -4.10
C MET A 190 -16.40 25.90 -3.84
N ARG A 191 -15.78 26.48 -2.81
CA ARG A 191 -14.44 26.09 -2.36
C ARG A 191 -14.39 24.64 -1.89
N LEU A 192 -15.48 24.10 -1.34
CA LEU A 192 -15.53 22.75 -0.81
C LEU A 192 -15.71 21.68 -1.90
N LEU A 193 -16.13 22.07 -3.12
CA LEU A 193 -16.44 21.13 -4.20
C LEU A 193 -15.27 20.18 -4.56
N PRO A 194 -14.01 20.64 -4.72
CA PRO A 194 -12.88 19.74 -5.03
C PRO A 194 -12.52 18.81 -3.87
N SER A 195 -12.81 19.22 -2.63
CA SER A 195 -12.56 18.36 -1.45
C SER A 195 -13.50 17.15 -1.43
N ILE A 196 -14.68 17.26 -2.04
CA ILE A 196 -15.61 16.14 -2.23
C ILE A 196 -15.01 15.07 -3.14
N GLY A 197 -14.39 15.47 -4.26
CA GLY A 197 -13.71 14.53 -5.16
C GLY A 197 -12.57 13.77 -4.47
N LEU A 198 -11.86 14.41 -3.54
CA LEU A 198 -10.87 13.73 -2.69
C LEU A 198 -11.49 12.81 -1.64
N GLN A 199 -12.66 13.14 -1.11
CA GLN A 199 -13.33 12.33 -0.10
C GLN A 199 -13.70 10.95 -0.67
N VAL A 200 -14.13 10.89 -1.94
CA VAL A 200 -14.39 9.62 -2.63
C VAL A 200 -13.11 8.77 -2.73
N HIS A 201 -11.98 9.40 -3.05
CA HIS A 201 -10.68 8.72 -3.05
C HIS A 201 -10.30 8.20 -1.67
N ALA A 202 -10.44 9.03 -0.63
CA ALA A 202 -10.10 8.66 0.74
C ALA A 202 -10.93 7.48 1.24
N GLU A 203 -12.21 7.40 0.89
CA GLU A 203 -13.04 6.26 1.24
C GLU A 203 -12.61 4.97 0.52
N MET A 204 -12.27 5.07 -0.77
CA MET A 204 -11.73 3.94 -1.53
C MET A 204 -10.39 3.46 -0.94
N ALA A 205 -9.52 4.40 -0.56
CA ALA A 205 -8.25 4.11 0.10
C ALA A 205 -8.47 3.42 1.45
N GLN A 206 -9.46 3.86 2.24
CA GLN A 206 -9.81 3.23 3.51
C GLN A 206 -10.30 1.78 3.32
N GLN A 207 -11.14 1.53 2.33
CA GLN A 207 -11.62 0.17 2.02
C GLN A 207 -10.46 -0.76 1.64
N VAL A 208 -9.55 -0.29 0.79
CA VAL A 208 -8.37 -1.07 0.37
C VAL A 208 -7.38 -1.27 1.51
N THR A 209 -7.18 -0.27 2.37
CA THR A 209 -6.37 -0.38 3.59
C THR A 209 -6.89 -1.52 4.47
N ILE A 210 -8.22 -1.60 4.66
CA ILE A 210 -8.84 -2.69 5.42
C ILE A 210 -8.57 -4.04 4.74
N MET A 211 -8.77 -4.16 3.43
CA MET A 211 -8.52 -5.41 2.70
C MET A 211 -7.06 -5.86 2.77
N ILE A 212 -6.10 -4.94 2.61
CA ILE A 212 -4.66 -5.23 2.72
C ILE A 212 -4.33 -5.68 4.15
N SER A 213 -4.90 -5.05 5.18
CA SER A 213 -4.68 -5.45 6.57
C SER A 213 -5.18 -6.87 6.86
N VAL A 214 -6.32 -7.27 6.28
CA VAL A 214 -6.86 -8.63 6.39
C VAL A 214 -5.96 -9.62 5.66
N ILE A 215 -5.50 -9.31 4.44
CA ILE A 215 -4.58 -10.16 3.68
C ILE A 215 -3.25 -10.33 4.43
N MET A 216 -2.74 -9.25 5.03
CA MET A 216 -1.55 -9.31 5.89
C MET A 216 -1.77 -10.29 7.05
N ALA A 217 -2.87 -10.17 7.79
CA ALA A 217 -3.19 -11.08 8.89
C ALA A 217 -3.30 -12.54 8.44
N VAL A 218 -3.96 -12.80 7.30
CA VAL A 218 -4.08 -14.15 6.71
C VAL A 218 -2.71 -14.70 6.30
N SER A 219 -1.87 -13.87 5.66
CA SER A 219 -0.53 -14.29 5.23
C SER A 219 0.38 -14.65 6.42
N LEU A 220 0.29 -13.90 7.52
CA LEU A 220 1.02 -14.19 8.77
C LEU A 220 0.50 -15.46 9.45
N ALA A 221 -0.82 -15.67 9.46
CA ALA A 221 -1.41 -16.89 10.00
C ALA A 221 -0.96 -18.13 9.20
N LEU A 222 -0.97 -18.06 7.86
CA LEU A 222 -0.48 -19.13 6.99
C LEU A 222 1.02 -19.39 7.18
N LEU A 223 1.83 -18.34 7.35
CA LEU A 223 3.24 -18.48 7.70
C LEU A 223 3.41 -19.19 9.05
N GLY A 224 2.64 -18.82 10.07
CA GLY A 224 2.63 -19.49 11.37
C GLY A 224 2.29 -20.98 11.27
N ILE A 225 1.24 -21.32 10.52
CA ILE A 225 0.85 -22.71 10.26
C ILE A 225 1.97 -23.47 9.55
N LEU A 226 2.60 -22.88 8.52
CA LEU A 226 3.73 -23.47 7.81
C LEU A 226 4.89 -23.77 8.78
N GLY A 227 5.22 -22.84 9.68
CA GLY A 227 6.24 -23.04 10.71
C GLY A 227 5.92 -24.23 11.62
N VAL A 228 4.68 -24.36 12.08
CA VAL A 228 4.22 -25.49 12.90
C VAL A 228 4.27 -26.82 12.13
N VAL A 229 3.83 -26.83 10.86
CA VAL A 229 3.86 -28.03 10.01
C VAL A 229 5.29 -28.47 9.75
N VAL A 230 6.21 -27.56 9.42
CA VAL A 230 7.64 -27.86 9.24
C VAL A 230 8.25 -28.41 10.53
N PHE A 231 7.92 -27.82 11.68
CA PHE A 231 8.39 -28.30 12.98
C PHE A 231 7.90 -29.73 13.28
N LEU A 232 6.60 -30.01 13.08
CA LEU A 232 6.01 -31.32 13.39
C LEU A 232 6.37 -32.40 12.36
N ALA A 233 6.38 -32.07 11.06
CA ALA A 233 6.59 -33.03 9.99
C ALA A 233 8.07 -33.34 9.75
N ILE A 234 8.93 -32.32 9.73
CA ILE A 234 10.33 -32.46 9.35
C ILE A 234 11.20 -32.63 10.60
N PHE A 235 11.18 -31.66 11.53
CA PHE A 235 12.11 -31.67 12.66
C PHE A 235 11.81 -32.78 13.68
N ARG A 236 10.54 -32.93 14.09
CA ARG A 236 10.17 -33.99 15.04
C ARG A 236 10.48 -35.38 14.49
N GLN A 237 10.32 -35.61 13.19
CA GLN A 237 10.65 -36.88 12.56
C GLN A 237 12.16 -37.07 12.43
N TYR A 238 12.88 -36.04 12.00
CA TYR A 238 14.34 -36.05 11.87
C TYR A 238 15.02 -36.37 13.20
N PHE A 239 14.68 -35.66 14.29
CA PHE A 239 15.26 -35.93 15.61
C PHE A 239 14.85 -37.28 16.21
N ARG A 240 13.66 -37.79 15.85
CA ARG A 240 13.23 -39.13 16.27
C ARG A 240 13.97 -40.24 15.52
N GLN A 241 14.43 -39.98 14.30
CA GLN A 241 15.27 -40.92 13.56
C GLN A 241 16.73 -40.83 14.02
N GLU A 242 17.24 -39.63 14.21
CA GLU A 242 18.59 -39.39 14.74
C GLU A 242 18.77 -40.02 16.13
N SER A 243 17.77 -39.89 17.03
CA SER A 243 17.82 -40.52 18.36
C SER A 243 17.78 -42.04 18.31
N LYS A 244 17.10 -42.64 17.32
CA LYS A 244 17.09 -44.10 17.10
C LYS A 244 18.43 -44.60 16.57
N VAL A 245 18.99 -43.92 15.57
CA VAL A 245 20.30 -44.29 14.98
C VAL A 245 21.39 -44.14 16.03
N HIS A 246 21.36 -43.07 16.80
CA HIS A 246 22.34 -42.84 17.85
C HIS A 246 22.14 -43.77 19.06
N GLY A 247 20.90 -44.14 19.37
CA GLY A 247 20.59 -45.20 20.34
C GLY A 247 21.11 -46.56 19.89
N LEU A 248 20.98 -46.88 18.60
CA LEU A 248 21.57 -48.07 17.98
C LEU A 248 23.10 -48.04 18.06
N MET A 249 23.76 -46.93 17.72
CA MET A 249 25.22 -46.79 17.87
C MET A 249 25.70 -46.93 19.32
N MET A 250 24.95 -46.42 20.30
CA MET A 250 25.30 -46.62 21.73
C MET A 250 24.99 -48.02 22.24
N ALA A 251 24.01 -48.69 21.64
CA ALA A 251 23.62 -50.05 21.98
C ALA A 251 24.54 -51.11 21.34
N PHE A 252 25.38 -50.75 20.37
CA PHE A 252 26.45 -51.62 19.90
C PHE A 252 27.50 -51.76 21.02
N PRO A 253 27.67 -52.96 21.60
CA PRO A 253 28.74 -53.20 22.55
C PRO A 253 30.07 -52.90 21.85
N LYS A 254 30.92 -52.08 22.47
CA LYS A 254 32.26 -51.74 21.95
C LYS A 254 33.06 -52.98 21.55
N ARG A 255 32.80 -54.10 22.20
CA ARG A 255 33.43 -55.40 21.96
C ARG A 255 33.01 -56.05 20.62
N THR A 256 31.75 -55.96 20.24
CA THR A 256 31.27 -56.43 18.93
C THR A 256 31.70 -55.54 17.78
N ALA A 257 31.78 -54.22 17.99
CA ALA A 257 32.33 -53.31 16.98
C ALA A 257 33.85 -53.52 16.79
N ALA A 258 34.58 -53.82 17.86
CA ALA A 258 35.99 -54.21 17.79
C ALA A 258 36.16 -55.58 17.11
N ASN A 259 35.35 -56.58 17.45
CA ASN A 259 35.41 -57.90 16.80
C ASN A 259 35.04 -57.84 15.31
N LEU A 260 34.13 -56.95 14.90
CA LEU A 260 33.77 -56.79 13.49
C LEU A 260 34.86 -56.02 12.71
N LEU A 261 35.58 -55.12 13.38
CA LEU A 261 36.79 -54.48 12.82
C LEU A 261 37.91 -55.51 12.67
N VAL A 262 38.10 -56.39 13.66
CA VAL A 262 39.06 -57.50 13.59
C VAL A 262 38.66 -58.52 12.52
N ASP A 263 37.38 -58.91 12.40
CA ASP A 263 36.90 -59.79 11.32
C ASP A 263 37.14 -59.16 9.93
N ILE A 264 36.93 -57.84 9.79
CA ILE A 264 37.18 -57.14 8.52
C ILE A 264 38.68 -57.00 8.26
N GLU A 265 39.50 -56.74 9.28
CA GLU A 265 40.96 -56.72 9.15
C GLU A 265 41.49 -58.12 8.81
N GLU A 266 40.96 -59.18 9.41
CA GLU A 266 41.32 -60.57 9.14
C GLU A 266 40.86 -61.01 7.74
N GLU A 267 39.67 -60.60 7.28
CA GLU A 267 39.26 -60.78 5.88
C GLU A 267 40.19 -60.00 4.93
N LEU A 268 40.55 -58.76 5.23
CA LEU A 268 41.40 -57.93 4.37
C LEU A 268 42.85 -58.44 4.33
N GLU A 269 43.34 -58.98 5.44
CA GLU A 269 44.64 -59.63 5.53
C GLU A 269 44.62 -60.99 4.81
N SER A 270 43.52 -61.74 4.86
CA SER A 270 43.34 -62.95 4.05
C SER A 270 43.32 -62.65 2.54
N PHE A 271 42.71 -61.54 2.12
CA PHE A 271 42.76 -61.09 0.72
C PHE A 271 44.17 -60.63 0.32
N ARG A 272 44.89 -59.98 1.24
CA ARG A 272 46.28 -59.57 1.02
C ARG A 272 47.22 -60.77 0.90
N GLU A 273 47.05 -61.81 1.71
CA GLU A 273 47.86 -63.02 1.68
C GLU A 273 47.58 -63.88 0.43
N ILE A 274 46.35 -63.89 -0.06
CA ILE A 274 45.99 -64.49 -1.36
C ILE A 274 46.62 -63.72 -2.53
N THR A 275 46.70 -62.39 -2.44
CA THR A 275 47.33 -61.56 -3.50
C THR A 275 48.86 -61.64 -3.46
N GLN A 276 49.46 -61.84 -2.29
CA GLN A 276 50.92 -61.85 -2.11
C GLN A 276 51.56 -63.24 -2.31
N ASN A 277 50.78 -64.33 -2.22
CA ASN A 277 51.23 -65.68 -2.59
C ASN A 277 51.16 -65.98 -4.10
N GLU A 278 50.63 -65.06 -4.91
CA GLU A 278 50.63 -65.17 -6.38
C GLU A 278 51.82 -64.43 -7.04
N GLU A 279 52.64 -63.71 -6.26
CA GLU A 279 53.72 -62.83 -6.75
C GLU A 279 55.13 -63.20 -6.21
N LEU A 280 55.31 -64.45 -5.73
CA LEU A 280 56.61 -65.01 -5.33
C LEU A 280 56.95 -66.25 -6.15
N ASP A 281 56.92 -66.10 -7.47
CA ASP A 281 57.79 -66.85 -8.36
C ASP A 281 58.31 -65.89 -9.45
N GLU A 282 59.60 -65.99 -9.75
CA GLU A 282 60.38 -65.25 -10.76
C GLU A 282 61.06 -63.91 -10.37
N THR A 283 62.37 -64.06 -10.12
CA THR A 283 63.50 -63.25 -10.66
C THR A 283 63.90 -61.90 -10.04
N ASP A 284 64.85 -62.02 -9.10
CA ASP A 284 66.24 -61.51 -9.13
C ASP A 284 66.66 -60.58 -10.30
N LEU A 285 67.21 -59.40 -9.97
CA LEU A 285 68.43 -58.73 -10.53
C LEU A 285 68.35 -57.18 -10.53
N GLY A 286 69.37 -56.53 -9.92
CA GLY A 286 69.94 -55.28 -10.47
C GLY A 286 70.08 -54.04 -9.55
N ALA A 287 71.27 -53.90 -8.94
CA ALA A 287 71.95 -52.65 -8.50
C ALA A 287 71.78 -51.45 -9.48
N THR A 288 71.85 -50.15 -9.16
CA THR A 288 72.57 -49.35 -8.13
C THR A 288 72.18 -47.85 -8.23
N THR A 289 72.15 -47.15 -7.08
CA THR A 289 72.53 -45.74 -6.78
C THR A 289 72.00 -44.53 -7.58
N ALA A 290 71.32 -43.59 -6.89
CA ALA A 290 71.72 -42.15 -6.80
C ALA A 290 70.86 -41.34 -5.78
N ASP A 291 71.57 -40.78 -4.79
CA ASP A 291 71.40 -39.52 -4.01
C ASP A 291 70.09 -39.17 -3.25
N THR A 292 70.08 -39.01 -1.92
CA THR A 292 70.75 -38.04 -0.99
C THR A 292 69.97 -36.73 -0.82
N SER A 293 69.28 -36.54 0.33
CA SER A 293 69.43 -35.34 1.19
C SER A 293 68.63 -35.41 2.51
N ASN A 294 69.37 -35.24 3.62
CA ASN A 294 69.04 -34.61 4.92
C ASN A 294 67.93 -35.27 5.78
N ASN A 295 68.19 -35.99 6.86
CA ASN A 295 69.00 -35.75 8.08
C ASN A 295 68.45 -34.69 9.03
N ASP A 296 68.52 -35.06 10.33
CA ASP A 296 68.13 -34.37 11.58
C ASP A 296 66.68 -34.63 12.00
N GLY A 297 66.38 -35.36 13.08
CA GLY A 297 67.15 -35.59 14.30
C GLY A 297 66.35 -35.02 15.46
N ASP A 298 65.83 -35.88 16.35
CA ASP A 298 66.11 -35.84 17.78
C ASP A 298 65.06 -36.62 18.58
N ASP A 299 65.62 -37.47 19.42
CA ASP A 299 65.04 -38.46 20.29
C ASP A 299 64.92 -37.82 21.67
N SER A 300 63.78 -37.92 22.36
CA SER A 300 63.80 -37.91 23.83
C SER A 300 62.47 -38.32 24.46
N VAL A 301 62.49 -39.56 24.94
CA VAL A 301 61.73 -40.06 26.09
C VAL A 301 61.97 -39.18 27.32
N PRO A 302 60.95 -38.99 28.19
CA PRO A 302 61.26 -39.08 29.61
C PRO A 302 60.28 -39.95 30.41
N THR A 303 60.88 -40.79 31.24
CA THR A 303 60.26 -41.68 32.23
C THR A 303 60.63 -41.19 33.64
N GLY A 304 59.61 -41.02 34.51
CA GLY A 304 59.72 -40.92 35.99
C GLY A 304 60.13 -39.55 36.56
N SER A 305 59.81 -39.13 37.78
CA SER A 305 58.92 -39.58 38.87
C SER A 305 59.08 -38.50 39.97
N SER A 306 58.00 -37.96 40.55
CA SER A 306 58.09 -37.37 41.90
C SER A 306 56.72 -37.25 42.57
N VAL A 307 56.73 -37.72 43.80
CA VAL A 307 55.69 -37.83 44.83
C VAL A 307 55.15 -36.45 45.23
N GLU A 308 53.84 -36.30 45.49
CA GLU A 308 53.30 -35.79 46.76
C GLU A 308 51.77 -35.64 46.78
N ASN A 309 51.28 -35.62 48.01
CA ASN A 309 49.95 -35.94 48.50
C ASN A 309 48.87 -34.86 48.27
N ALA A 310 47.63 -35.38 48.33
CA ALA A 310 46.48 -34.81 49.02
C ALA A 310 45.48 -33.88 48.29
N THR A 311 44.23 -34.23 48.63
CA THR A 311 43.06 -33.38 48.92
C THR A 311 42.16 -32.95 47.76
N GLY A 312 40.89 -33.34 47.92
CA GLY A 312 39.82 -33.11 46.99
C GLY A 312 39.47 -31.65 46.80
N GLY A 313 38.85 -31.39 45.65
CA GLY A 313 38.23 -30.12 45.31
C GLY A 313 37.35 -30.33 44.10
N GLN A 314 36.04 -30.35 44.34
CA GLN A 314 34.99 -30.41 43.33
C GLN A 314 35.27 -29.41 42.19
N SER A 315 35.45 -29.91 40.98
CA SER A 315 35.09 -29.15 39.77
C SER A 315 33.92 -29.86 39.11
N SER A 316 32.74 -29.47 39.57
CA SER A 316 31.45 -29.68 38.92
C SER A 316 31.46 -29.01 37.54
N ARG A 317 32.15 -29.62 36.58
CA ARG A 317 32.00 -29.29 35.16
C ARG A 317 30.81 -30.10 34.65
N SER A 318 29.63 -29.52 34.82
CA SER A 318 28.39 -29.97 34.17
C SER A 318 28.60 -29.92 32.64
N GLY A 319 29.10 -31.02 32.10
CA GLY A 319 29.16 -31.27 30.67
C GLY A 319 27.73 -31.32 30.14
N ILE A 320 27.22 -30.18 29.68
CA ILE A 320 26.01 -30.15 28.86
C ILE A 320 26.29 -31.08 27.67
N PRO A 321 25.51 -32.16 27.50
CA PRO A 321 25.81 -33.17 26.49
C PRO A 321 25.81 -32.50 25.11
N SER A 322 26.91 -32.70 24.37
CA SER A 322 27.15 -32.16 23.01
C SER A 322 26.00 -32.42 22.01
N LYS A 323 25.12 -33.39 22.31
CA LYS A 323 23.83 -33.67 21.65
C LYS A 323 22.88 -32.47 21.62
N ARG A 324 22.73 -31.75 22.74
CA ARG A 324 21.77 -30.63 22.83
C ARG A 324 22.20 -29.45 21.96
N ARG A 325 23.52 -29.29 21.72
CA ARG A 325 24.16 -28.15 21.03
C ARG A 325 24.09 -28.21 19.50
N ARG A 326 23.98 -29.41 18.88
CA ARG A 326 23.78 -29.53 17.40
C ARG A 326 22.30 -29.38 17.02
N VAL A 327 21.41 -30.00 17.79
CA VAL A 327 19.95 -29.88 17.66
C VAL A 327 19.50 -28.42 17.77
N THR A 328 20.04 -27.66 18.75
CA THR A 328 19.75 -26.22 18.88
C THR A 328 20.25 -25.40 17.70
N LYS A 329 21.40 -25.73 17.08
CA LYS A 329 21.91 -24.96 15.93
C LYS A 329 20.94 -24.99 14.75
N TYR A 330 20.37 -26.13 14.39
CA TYR A 330 19.40 -26.22 13.29
C TYR A 330 18.07 -25.53 13.62
N TYR A 331 17.61 -25.60 14.86
CA TYR A 331 16.45 -24.81 15.31
C TYR A 331 16.71 -23.30 15.26
N ILE A 332 17.90 -22.85 15.64
CA ILE A 332 18.29 -21.43 15.59
C ILE A 332 18.32 -20.93 14.14
N TRP A 333 18.92 -21.67 13.21
CA TRP A 333 18.96 -21.28 11.80
C TRP A 333 17.58 -21.23 11.15
N LEU A 334 16.70 -22.20 11.44
CA LEU A 334 15.34 -22.17 10.90
C LEU A 334 14.49 -21.08 11.55
N ALA A 335 14.62 -20.87 12.87
CA ALA A 335 13.97 -19.77 13.55
C ALA A 335 14.42 -18.43 12.96
N LEU A 336 15.71 -18.27 12.67
CA LEU A 336 16.27 -17.07 12.04
C LEU A 336 15.77 -16.87 10.59
N ALA A 337 15.65 -17.94 9.80
CA ALA A 337 15.06 -17.87 8.46
C ALA A 337 13.56 -17.52 8.52
N PHE A 338 12.82 -18.11 9.46
CA PHE A 338 11.40 -17.84 9.66
C PHE A 338 11.14 -16.41 10.14
N THR A 339 11.92 -15.94 11.13
CA THR A 339 11.86 -14.55 11.59
C THR A 339 12.26 -13.61 10.47
N GLY A 340 13.29 -13.94 9.67
CA GLY A 340 13.68 -13.18 8.49
C GLY A 340 12.53 -13.00 7.49
N ILE A 341 11.89 -14.10 7.08
CA ILE A 341 10.74 -14.05 6.16
C ILE A 341 9.58 -13.26 6.77
N CYS A 342 9.27 -13.48 8.05
CA CYS A 342 8.22 -12.75 8.75
C CYS A 342 8.51 -11.24 8.79
N THR A 343 9.75 -10.84 9.08
CA THR A 343 10.17 -9.43 9.05
C THR A 343 10.10 -8.84 7.66
N CYS A 344 10.48 -9.56 6.60
CA CYS A 344 10.35 -9.09 5.22
C CYS A 344 8.88 -8.89 4.82
N VAL A 345 8.00 -9.84 5.17
CA VAL A 345 6.56 -9.73 4.89
C VAL A 345 5.95 -8.55 5.64
N LEU A 346 6.25 -8.41 6.93
CA LEU A 346 5.80 -7.28 7.74
C LEU A 346 6.33 -5.95 7.20
N ALA A 347 7.60 -5.89 6.79
CA ALA A 347 8.21 -4.69 6.24
C ALA A 347 7.55 -4.30 4.91
N LEU A 348 7.29 -5.26 4.01
CA LEU A 348 6.59 -5.03 2.74
C LEU A 348 5.18 -4.47 2.99
N PHE A 349 4.38 -5.13 3.83
CA PHE A 349 3.02 -4.67 4.13
C PHE A 349 3.01 -3.32 4.85
N SER A 350 3.91 -3.12 5.82
CA SER A 350 4.02 -1.86 6.55
C SER A 350 4.45 -0.70 5.64
N TYR A 351 5.37 -0.97 4.70
CA TYR A 351 5.79 0.01 3.69
C TYR A 351 4.63 0.36 2.75
N THR A 352 3.87 -0.63 2.28
CA THR A 352 2.70 -0.38 1.42
C THR A 352 1.61 0.42 2.13
N LEU A 353 1.33 0.12 3.41
CA LEU A 353 0.36 0.88 4.21
C LEU A 353 0.86 2.30 4.46
N SER A 354 2.13 2.48 4.80
CA SER A 354 2.73 3.80 5.03
C SER A 354 2.70 4.66 3.77
N ALA A 355 2.98 4.07 2.60
CA ALA A 355 2.91 4.75 1.31
C ALA A 355 1.47 5.20 1.00
N LEU A 356 0.47 4.34 1.28
CA LEU A 356 -0.94 4.66 1.08
C LEU A 356 -1.40 5.85 1.94
N PHE A 357 -1.03 5.83 3.23
CA PHE A 357 -1.33 6.93 4.16
C PHE A 357 -0.62 8.24 3.78
N ALA A 358 0.61 8.17 3.27
CA ALA A 358 1.36 9.36 2.85
C ALA A 358 0.69 10.05 1.66
N VAL A 359 0.21 9.29 0.67
CA VAL A 359 -0.46 9.83 -0.52
C VAL A 359 -1.75 10.58 -0.17
N ASP A 360 -2.56 10.06 0.75
CA ASP A 360 -3.76 10.76 1.22
C ASP A 360 -3.43 12.07 1.95
N GLY A 361 -2.32 12.12 2.68
CA GLY A 361 -1.83 13.34 3.33
C GLY A 361 -1.39 14.40 2.31
N ASP A 362 -0.56 14.01 1.35
CA ASP A 362 0.02 14.90 0.36
C ASP A 362 -1.04 15.46 -0.61
N THR A 363 -1.99 14.63 -1.04
CA THR A 363 -3.10 15.07 -1.90
C THR A 363 -3.99 16.11 -1.21
N ASN A 364 -4.29 15.92 0.08
CA ASN A 364 -5.03 16.90 0.88
C ASN A 364 -4.26 18.23 1.03
N LEU A 365 -2.94 18.18 1.19
CA LEU A 365 -2.11 19.39 1.25
C LEU A 365 -2.08 20.13 -0.09
N LEU A 366 -1.99 19.41 -1.21
CA LEU A 366 -2.05 19.99 -2.55
C LEU A 366 -3.37 20.71 -2.79
N VAL A 367 -4.50 20.09 -2.44
CA VAL A 367 -5.83 20.73 -2.59
C VAL A 367 -5.96 21.94 -1.69
N LYS A 368 -5.57 21.85 -0.42
CA LYS A 368 -5.55 23.02 0.48
C LYS A 368 -4.70 24.16 -0.07
N SER A 369 -3.57 23.86 -0.72
CA SER A 369 -2.70 24.86 -1.33
C SER A 369 -3.35 25.52 -2.56
N ALA A 370 -4.04 24.73 -3.40
CA ALA A 370 -4.76 25.21 -4.56
C ALA A 370 -5.97 26.07 -4.15
N ASP A 371 -6.68 25.67 -3.10
CA ASP A 371 -7.83 26.39 -2.57
C ASP A 371 -7.44 27.73 -1.96
N ARG A 372 -6.30 27.83 -1.27
CA ARG A 372 -5.78 29.11 -0.78
C ARG A 372 -5.57 30.11 -1.92
N ARG A 373 -5.03 29.65 -3.06
CA ARG A 373 -4.81 30.50 -4.23
C ARG A 373 -6.14 30.94 -4.86
N TYR A 374 -7.07 30.02 -5.02
CA TYR A 374 -8.40 30.34 -5.52
C TYR A 374 -9.11 31.34 -4.62
N PHE A 375 -9.10 31.12 -3.31
CA PHE A 375 -9.73 31.99 -2.33
C PHE A 375 -9.20 33.42 -2.38
N LEU A 376 -7.87 33.58 -2.46
CA LEU A 376 -7.24 34.90 -2.64
C LEU A 376 -7.72 35.60 -3.91
N ASN A 377 -7.80 34.87 -5.03
CA ASN A 377 -8.28 35.46 -6.30
C ASN A 377 -9.74 35.91 -6.22
N GLY A 378 -10.62 35.17 -5.53
CA GLY A 378 -12.00 35.61 -5.33
C GLY A 378 -12.17 36.74 -4.34
N ILE A 379 -11.32 36.84 -3.30
CA ILE A 379 -11.28 38.04 -2.46
C ILE A 379 -10.86 39.24 -3.30
N VAL A 380 -9.86 39.11 -4.17
CA VAL A 380 -9.44 40.20 -5.07
C VAL A 380 -10.58 40.58 -6.01
N PHE A 381 -11.33 39.60 -6.54
CA PHE A 381 -12.53 39.84 -7.34
C PHE A 381 -13.60 40.61 -6.55
N ALA A 382 -13.97 40.14 -5.36
CA ALA A 382 -14.96 40.80 -4.51
C ALA A 382 -14.48 42.21 -4.09
N ALA A 383 -13.23 42.35 -3.68
CA ALA A 383 -12.64 43.65 -3.31
C ALA A 383 -12.65 44.64 -4.48
N ARG A 384 -12.43 44.17 -5.72
CA ARG A 384 -12.57 45.01 -6.92
C ARG A 384 -14.01 45.49 -7.10
N GLU A 385 -15.00 44.62 -6.91
CA GLU A 385 -16.41 45.01 -7.05
C GLU A 385 -16.86 45.98 -5.96
N PHE A 386 -16.40 45.79 -4.71
CA PHE A 386 -16.87 46.56 -3.55
C PHE A 386 -16.02 47.78 -3.19
N ALA A 387 -14.71 47.79 -3.48
CA ALA A 387 -13.80 48.85 -3.04
C ALA A 387 -13.26 49.74 -4.16
N SER A 388 -13.13 49.23 -5.39
CA SER A 388 -12.50 49.94 -6.51
C SER A 388 -12.94 49.33 -7.86
N PRO A 389 -14.12 49.70 -8.38
CA PRO A 389 -14.64 49.14 -9.62
C PRO A 389 -13.84 49.68 -10.82
N ASP A 390 -12.67 49.10 -11.05
CA ASP A 390 -11.94 49.20 -12.32
C ASP A 390 -12.46 48.07 -13.21
N TRP A 391 -12.87 48.31 -14.45
CA TRP A 391 -13.64 47.38 -15.29
C TRP A 391 -12.86 46.94 -16.55
N SER A 392 -11.61 47.41 -16.67
CA SER A 392 -10.74 47.19 -17.83
C SER A 392 -10.17 45.75 -17.98
N ILE A 393 -10.24 44.93 -16.92
CA ILE A 393 -9.67 43.57 -16.90
C ILE A 393 -10.79 42.52 -16.81
N PRO A 394 -10.89 41.55 -17.73
CA PRO A 394 -11.89 40.48 -17.66
C PRO A 394 -11.72 39.60 -16.40
N SER A 395 -12.79 39.35 -15.66
CA SER A 395 -12.81 38.52 -14.45
C SER A 395 -12.32 37.09 -14.70
N ALA A 396 -12.54 36.58 -15.92
CA ALA A 396 -12.01 35.30 -16.37
C ALA A 396 -10.47 35.22 -16.32
N LYS A 397 -9.74 36.34 -16.49
CA LYS A 397 -8.27 36.39 -16.38
C LYS A 397 -7.80 36.40 -14.92
N ILE A 398 -8.62 36.86 -13.98
CA ILE A 398 -8.31 36.91 -12.54
C ILE A 398 -8.61 35.56 -11.88
N LEU A 399 -9.68 34.89 -12.33
CA LEU A 399 -10.03 33.54 -11.92
C LEU A 399 -9.14 32.47 -12.59
N GLN A 400 -8.36 32.84 -13.60
CA GLN A 400 -7.28 32.02 -14.15
C GLN A 400 -6.03 32.12 -13.26
N ASN A 401 -5.45 30.96 -13.00
CA ASN A 401 -4.19 30.83 -12.27
C ASN A 401 -3.11 31.67 -12.97
N PRO A 402 -2.37 32.59 -12.31
CA PRO A 402 -1.40 33.49 -12.95
C PRO A 402 -0.17 32.78 -13.59
N ARG A 403 -0.22 31.45 -13.73
CA ARG A 403 0.81 30.60 -14.33
C ARG A 403 0.29 29.61 -15.38
N SER A 404 -0.99 29.62 -15.79
CA SER A 404 -1.35 28.86 -17.00
C SER A 404 -0.83 29.63 -18.21
N PRO A 405 0.09 29.07 -19.03
CA PRO A 405 0.46 29.70 -20.28
C PRO A 405 -0.81 29.83 -21.16
N ALA A 406 -0.92 30.97 -21.82
CA ALA A 406 -1.96 31.27 -22.80
C ALA A 406 -1.87 30.33 -24.01
#